data_AF-A0A453D0A2-F1
#
_entry.id   AF-A0A453D0A2-F1
#
_cell.length_a   1.000
_cell.length_b   1.000
_cell.length_c   1.000
_cell.angle_alpha   90.00
_cell.angle_beta   90.00
_cell.angle_gamma   90.00
#
_symmetry.space_group_name_H-M   'P 1'
#
loop_
_entity.id
_entity.type
_entity.pdbx_description
1 polymer ?
#
loop_
_entity_poly.entity_id
_entity_poly.type
_entity_poly.pdbx_seq_one_letter_code
_entity_poly.pdbx_strand_id
1 'polypeptide(L)'
;MASPSPSPQKKRKGTSSGSRDRLSDLPDALLGHVLSFLPKKEAGRAAGLSRRWRDVFCNVHAVSFGERPGARATDWTTFYHEAEEKKSCSAALLDDVCSTLLCRRRSAEHHVPLRSFRFAFNRCHHWNFVHVDQWLSYVLRHGNQELHLDLCFKIAPICDDKAVDSGTDNTDDEDESSKLRRRWVYVLPKRLFTCRVVRTLCVAYCRLKLPAAVNLPLHETLSITAPHSDGGRSIQRLISGCPRLVNLTLEAVHR
;
A
#
# COMPACT_ATOMS: atom_id res chain seq x y z
N MET A 1 -31.42 71.11 -19.87
CA MET A 1 -30.05 70.66 -20.18
C MET A 1 -29.43 70.15 -18.89
N ALA A 2 -29.13 68.85 -18.84
CA ALA A 2 -28.73 68.12 -17.65
C ALA A 2 -27.22 68.23 -17.37
N SER A 3 -26.86 68.31 -16.10
CA SER A 3 -25.48 68.21 -15.60
C SER A 3 -24.89 66.81 -15.80
N PRO A 4 -23.56 66.67 -15.95
CA PRO A 4 -22.88 65.41 -15.65
C PRO A 4 -21.95 65.55 -14.43
N SER A 5 -22.05 64.55 -13.56
CA SER A 5 -21.30 64.33 -12.33
C SER A 5 -19.81 63.99 -12.55
N PRO A 6 -18.91 64.26 -11.58
CA PRO A 6 -17.54 63.80 -11.64
C PRO A 6 -17.44 62.30 -11.35
N SER A 7 -16.71 61.58 -12.21
CA SER A 7 -16.50 60.13 -12.12
C SER A 7 -15.60 59.76 -10.93
N PRO A 8 -15.88 58.67 -10.19
CA PRO A 8 -15.02 58.25 -9.09
C PRO A 8 -13.74 57.61 -9.63
N GLN A 9 -12.59 58.21 -9.32
CA GLN A 9 -11.29 57.62 -9.53
C GLN A 9 -11.18 56.31 -8.73
N LYS A 10 -11.11 55.18 -9.45
CA LYS A 10 -10.76 53.88 -8.87
C LYS A 10 -9.37 53.99 -8.23
N LYS A 11 -9.33 54.10 -6.91
CA LYS A 11 -8.12 53.88 -6.10
C LYS A 11 -7.51 52.56 -6.55
N ARG A 12 -6.32 52.61 -7.16
CA ARG A 12 -5.48 51.42 -7.38
C ARG A 12 -5.18 50.86 -5.99
N LYS A 13 -5.89 49.79 -5.65
CA LYS A 13 -5.68 49.02 -4.42
C LYS A 13 -4.24 48.54 -4.47
N GLY A 14 -3.44 49.00 -3.51
CA GLY A 14 -2.03 48.67 -3.40
C GLY A 14 -1.83 47.18 -3.58
N THR A 15 -0.91 46.82 -4.46
CA THR A 15 -0.32 45.50 -4.53
C THR A 15 0.26 45.22 -3.16
N SER A 16 -0.48 44.46 -2.34
CA SER A 16 0.15 43.74 -1.25
C SER A 16 1.25 42.91 -1.92
N SER A 17 2.48 43.15 -1.52
CA SER A 17 3.61 42.28 -1.81
C SER A 17 3.34 40.95 -1.11
N GLY A 18 2.40 40.17 -1.66
CA GLY A 18 2.31 38.76 -1.38
C GLY A 18 3.63 38.20 -1.88
N SER A 19 4.51 37.85 -0.95
CA SER A 19 5.69 37.04 -1.18
C SER A 19 5.37 36.05 -2.29
N ARG A 20 5.89 36.28 -3.51
CA ARG A 20 5.77 35.28 -4.59
C ARG A 20 6.32 34.00 -4.00
N ASP A 21 5.47 32.99 -3.92
CA ASP A 21 5.85 31.70 -3.38
C ASP A 21 6.91 31.12 -4.32
N ARG A 22 8.20 31.32 -3.97
CA ARG A 22 9.34 30.91 -4.80
C ARG A 22 9.38 29.39 -4.98
N LEU A 23 8.68 28.64 -4.12
CA LEU A 23 8.48 27.20 -4.25
C LEU A 23 7.53 26.86 -5.42
N SER A 24 6.57 27.74 -5.71
CA SER A 24 5.63 27.58 -6.82
C SER A 24 6.25 27.89 -8.19
N ASP A 25 7.37 28.63 -8.24
CA ASP A 25 8.09 28.97 -9.48
C ASP A 25 9.10 27.88 -9.93
N LEU A 26 9.37 26.87 -9.10
CA LEU A 26 10.30 25.78 -9.43
C LEU A 26 9.76 24.89 -10.57
N PRO A 27 10.56 24.45 -11.56
CA PRO A 27 10.17 23.44 -12.54
C PRO A 27 9.78 22.09 -11.92
N ASP A 28 8.88 21.34 -12.58
CA ASP A 28 8.36 20.05 -12.08
C ASP A 28 9.47 19.03 -11.77
N ALA A 29 10.55 19.04 -12.57
CA ALA A 29 11.72 18.20 -12.33
C ALA A 29 12.41 18.50 -10.99
N LEU A 30 12.54 19.78 -10.62
CA LEU A 30 13.13 20.18 -9.34
C LEU A 30 12.17 19.91 -8.16
N LEU A 31 10.86 20.07 -8.38
CA LEU A 31 9.85 19.68 -7.39
C LEU A 31 9.91 18.17 -7.11
N GLY A 32 10.00 17.35 -8.16
CA GLY A 32 10.15 15.90 -8.02
C GLY A 32 11.45 15.54 -7.31
N HIS A 33 12.53 16.27 -7.59
CA HIS A 33 13.81 16.09 -6.90
C HIS A 33 13.73 16.43 -5.41
N VAL A 34 13.12 17.56 -5.03
CA VAL A 34 12.89 17.93 -3.62
C VAL A 34 12.04 16.88 -2.90
N LEU A 35 10.94 16.46 -3.53
CA LEU A 35 10.07 15.40 -2.99
C LEU A 35 10.79 14.06 -2.85
N SER A 36 11.77 13.77 -3.70
CA SER A 36 12.57 12.54 -3.63
C SER A 36 13.52 12.50 -2.43
N PHE A 37 13.92 13.67 -1.90
CA PHE A 37 14.77 13.76 -0.69
C PHE A 37 13.98 13.66 0.62
N LEU A 38 12.66 13.89 0.57
CA LEU A 38 11.83 13.82 1.76
C LEU A 38 11.47 12.36 2.09
N PRO A 39 11.38 11.99 3.39
CA PRO A 39 10.70 10.77 3.80
C PRO A 39 9.29 10.74 3.18
N LYS A 40 8.85 9.59 2.65
CA LYS A 40 7.63 9.50 1.82
C LYS A 40 6.37 10.10 2.45
N LYS A 41 6.21 9.99 3.78
CA LYS A 41 5.10 10.61 4.53
C LYS A 41 5.17 12.15 4.50
N GLU A 42 6.38 12.70 4.57
CA GLU A 42 6.62 14.14 4.50
C GLU A 42 6.52 14.64 3.06
N ALA A 43 6.99 13.88 2.08
CA ALA A 43 6.80 14.16 0.67
C ALA A 43 5.31 14.27 0.32
N GLY A 44 4.48 13.34 0.81
CA GLY A 44 3.02 13.39 0.61
C GLY A 44 2.37 14.60 1.29
N ARG A 45 2.80 14.96 2.51
CA ARG A 45 2.33 16.16 3.21
C ARG A 45 2.72 17.45 2.47
N ALA A 46 3.96 17.54 2.02
CA ALA A 46 4.45 18.66 1.22
C ALA A 46 3.70 18.76 -0.11
N ALA A 47 3.44 17.63 -0.77
CA ALA A 47 2.61 17.55 -1.96
C ALA A 47 1.15 17.98 -1.72
N GLY A 48 0.65 17.84 -0.49
CA GLY A 48 -0.65 18.34 -0.07
C GLY A 48 -0.81 19.86 -0.16
N LEU A 49 0.30 20.61 -0.09
CA LEU A 49 0.32 22.08 0.00
C LEU A 49 -0.03 22.79 -1.31
N SER A 50 0.14 22.13 -2.46
CA SER A 50 -0.17 22.72 -3.78
C SER A 50 -0.67 21.65 -4.75
N ARG A 51 -1.62 22.02 -5.62
CA ARG A 51 -2.13 21.13 -6.69
C ARG A 51 -0.98 20.64 -7.58
N ARG A 52 -0.06 21.55 -7.94
CA ARG A 52 1.10 21.22 -8.78
C ARG A 52 2.07 20.25 -8.12
N TRP A 53 2.36 20.44 -6.83
CA TRP A 53 3.22 19.52 -6.08
C TRP A 53 2.56 18.15 -5.92
N ARG A 54 1.23 18.13 -5.78
CA ARG A 54 0.45 16.90 -5.81
C ARG A 54 0.58 16.19 -7.14
N ASP A 55 0.43 16.89 -8.26
CA ASP A 55 0.57 16.29 -9.59
C ASP A 55 1.97 15.70 -9.81
N VAL A 56 3.02 16.41 -9.39
CA VAL A 56 4.40 15.91 -9.44
C VAL A 56 4.58 14.69 -8.53
N PHE A 57 4.06 14.72 -7.31
CA PHE A 57 4.10 13.59 -6.37
C PHE A 57 3.31 12.36 -6.86
N CYS A 58 2.16 12.59 -7.50
CA CYS A 58 1.36 11.56 -8.14
C CYS A 58 2.11 10.84 -9.26
N ASN A 59 3.07 11.51 -9.90
CA ASN A 59 3.86 10.96 -10.98
C ASN A 59 5.16 10.28 -10.50
N VAL A 60 5.36 10.10 -9.20
CA VAL A 60 6.51 9.34 -8.68
C VAL A 60 6.39 7.87 -9.09
N HIS A 61 7.45 7.21 -9.56
CA HIS A 61 7.37 5.82 -10.05
C HIS A 61 7.32 4.77 -8.92
N ALA A 62 7.52 5.16 -7.65
CA ALA A 62 7.57 4.26 -6.50
C ALA A 62 6.80 4.81 -5.30
N VAL A 63 5.84 4.04 -4.77
CA VAL A 63 5.08 4.40 -3.56
C VAL A 63 5.23 3.31 -2.50
N SER A 64 5.38 3.70 -1.24
CA SER A 64 5.53 2.77 -0.12
C SER A 64 4.80 3.29 1.10
N PHE A 65 4.02 2.41 1.69
CA PHE A 65 3.24 2.70 2.88
C PHE A 65 3.56 1.68 3.96
N GLY A 66 3.43 2.09 5.22
CA GLY A 66 3.80 1.24 6.33
C GLY A 66 3.21 1.76 7.63
N GLU A 67 2.60 0.85 8.35
CA GLU A 67 2.22 1.05 9.74
C GLU A 67 3.44 0.85 10.64
N ARG A 68 3.40 1.47 11.81
CA ARG A 68 4.34 1.14 12.89
C ARG A 68 3.75 -0.04 13.67
N PRO A 69 4.59 -0.93 14.22
CA PRO A 69 4.13 -1.90 15.21
C PRO A 69 3.42 -1.14 16.32
N GLY A 70 2.13 -1.43 16.52
CA GLY A 70 1.28 -0.70 17.45
C GLY A 70 0.74 -1.62 18.53
N ALA A 71 0.56 -1.08 19.74
CA ALA A 71 0.01 -1.79 20.92
C ALA A 71 -1.38 -2.41 20.68
N ARG A 72 -2.12 -1.95 19.66
CA ARG A 72 -3.47 -2.41 19.29
C ARG A 72 -3.50 -3.43 18.14
N ALA A 73 -2.35 -4.03 17.79
CA ALA A 73 -2.29 -5.04 16.72
C ALA A 73 -3.20 -6.25 16.99
N THR A 74 -3.42 -6.58 18.25
CA THR A 74 -4.09 -7.82 18.70
C THR A 74 -5.51 -7.58 19.19
N ASP A 75 -5.86 -6.37 19.63
CA ASP A 75 -7.16 -6.03 20.18
C ASP A 75 -8.04 -5.24 19.20
N TRP A 76 -8.43 -5.93 18.13
CA TRP A 76 -9.34 -5.37 17.13
C TRP A 76 -10.77 -5.20 17.66
N THR A 77 -11.24 -6.15 18.47
CA THR A 77 -12.62 -6.22 18.92
C THR A 77 -12.97 -5.01 19.79
N THR A 78 -12.13 -4.72 20.79
CA THR A 78 -12.32 -3.55 21.65
C THR A 78 -12.22 -2.26 20.84
N PHE A 79 -11.20 -2.13 19.99
CA PHE A 79 -11.03 -0.96 19.13
C PHE A 79 -12.26 -0.69 18.25
N TYR A 80 -12.85 -1.73 17.64
CA TYR A 80 -14.00 -1.55 16.79
C TYR A 80 -15.24 -1.06 17.55
N HIS A 81 -15.50 -1.64 18.72
CA HIS A 81 -16.66 -1.30 19.52
C HIS A 81 -16.52 0.07 20.20
N GLU A 82 -15.29 0.49 20.52
CA GLU A 82 -14.99 1.80 21.09
C GLU A 82 -14.86 2.92 20.05
N ALA A 83 -14.54 2.60 18.80
CA ALA A 83 -14.39 3.59 17.75
C ALA A 83 -15.74 4.17 17.33
N GLU A 84 -15.90 5.49 17.48
CA GLU A 84 -17.09 6.24 17.08
C GLU A 84 -17.46 6.00 15.61
N GLU A 85 -16.46 5.99 14.72
CA GLU A 85 -16.65 5.79 13.29
C GLU A 85 -16.54 4.32 12.84
N LYS A 86 -16.34 3.37 13.77
CA LYS A 86 -16.25 1.92 13.48
C LYS A 86 -15.26 1.58 12.35
N LYS A 87 -14.19 2.36 12.24
CA LYS A 87 -13.17 2.22 11.19
C LYS A 87 -12.18 1.11 11.53
N SER A 88 -11.47 0.65 10.50
CA SER A 88 -10.34 -0.26 10.68
C SER A 88 -9.25 0.38 11.55
N CYS A 89 -8.56 -0.38 12.41
CA CYS A 89 -7.37 0.14 13.10
C CYS A 89 -6.23 0.51 12.13
N SER A 90 -6.34 0.06 10.88
CA SER A 90 -5.48 0.44 9.76
C SER A 90 -6.00 1.63 8.94
N ALA A 91 -7.02 2.36 9.40
CA ALA A 91 -7.67 3.43 8.62
C ALA A 91 -6.69 4.45 8.03
N ALA A 92 -5.70 4.89 8.80
CA ALA A 92 -4.70 5.84 8.31
C ALA A 92 -3.89 5.29 7.12
N LEU A 93 -3.48 4.02 7.18
CA LEU A 93 -2.81 3.35 6.06
C LEU A 93 -3.77 3.23 4.86
N LEU A 94 -5.02 2.84 5.09
CA LEU A 94 -6.01 2.70 4.03
C LEU A 94 -6.23 4.04 3.30
N ASP A 95 -6.42 5.12 4.06
CA ASP A 95 -6.66 6.46 3.52
C ASP A 95 -5.44 7.00 2.76
N ASP A 96 -4.22 6.78 3.28
CA ASP A 96 -2.98 7.18 2.61
C ASP A 96 -2.82 6.48 1.25
N VAL A 97 -3.05 5.16 1.19
CA VAL A 97 -2.94 4.39 -0.05
C VAL A 97 -4.06 4.76 -1.02
N CYS A 98 -5.31 4.80 -0.56
CA CYS A 98 -6.47 5.13 -1.38
C CYS A 98 -6.35 6.54 -1.95
N SER A 99 -6.00 7.54 -1.14
CA SER A 99 -5.81 8.92 -1.60
C SER A 99 -4.69 8.99 -2.65
N THR A 100 -3.58 8.30 -2.44
CA THR A 100 -2.47 8.27 -3.41
C THR A 100 -2.91 7.66 -4.74
N LEU A 101 -3.50 6.46 -4.74
CA LEU A 101 -3.94 5.80 -5.97
C LEU A 101 -5.04 6.58 -6.70
N LEU A 102 -5.96 7.22 -5.95
CA LEU A 102 -6.98 8.10 -6.52
C LEU A 102 -6.38 9.35 -7.15
N CYS A 103 -5.37 9.96 -6.53
CA CYS A 103 -4.70 11.12 -7.09
C CYS A 103 -3.95 10.73 -8.38
N ARG A 104 -3.24 9.59 -8.40
CA ARG A 104 -2.62 9.06 -9.64
C ARG A 104 -3.62 8.82 -10.76
N ARG A 105 -4.78 8.26 -10.43
CA ARG A 105 -5.85 8.00 -11.41
C ARG A 105 -6.37 9.30 -12.04
N ARG A 106 -6.39 10.40 -11.29
CA ARG A 106 -6.86 11.71 -11.76
C ARG A 106 -5.80 12.47 -12.56
N SER A 107 -4.51 12.34 -12.22
CA SER A 107 -3.40 13.06 -12.87
C SER A 107 -2.81 12.32 -14.09
N ALA A 108 -3.53 11.34 -14.67
CA ALA A 108 -3.04 10.43 -15.72
C ALA A 108 -2.58 11.10 -17.03
N GLU A 109 -2.80 12.40 -17.21
CA GLU A 109 -2.32 13.17 -18.37
C GLU A 109 -0.79 13.26 -18.43
N HIS A 110 -0.07 13.07 -17.31
CA HIS A 110 1.40 13.13 -17.24
C HIS A 110 1.98 11.74 -16.89
N HIS A 111 2.29 10.98 -17.93
CA HIS A 111 2.25 9.52 -17.99
C HIS A 111 3.45 8.77 -17.34
N VAL A 112 3.71 8.94 -16.03
CA VAL A 112 4.72 8.13 -15.33
C VAL A 112 4.10 6.86 -14.71
N PRO A 113 4.40 5.67 -15.25
CA PRO A 113 3.85 4.44 -14.72
C PRO A 113 4.41 4.09 -13.35
N LEU A 114 3.57 3.42 -12.55
CA LEU A 114 4.00 2.90 -11.26
C LEU A 114 4.89 1.66 -11.47
N ARG A 115 6.13 1.77 -11.02
CA ARG A 115 7.14 0.71 -11.06
C ARG A 115 7.33 0.00 -9.73
N SER A 116 7.01 0.65 -8.61
CA SER A 116 7.09 0.01 -7.30
C SER A 116 5.90 0.36 -6.43
N PHE A 117 5.28 -0.68 -5.87
CA PHE A 117 4.19 -0.56 -4.92
C PHE A 117 4.49 -1.42 -3.69
N ARG A 118 4.57 -0.76 -2.53
CA ARG A 118 4.82 -1.40 -1.25
C ARG A 118 3.78 -1.01 -0.21
N PHE A 119 3.30 -1.97 0.55
CA PHE A 119 2.60 -1.70 1.80
C PHE A 119 3.02 -2.69 2.90
N ALA A 120 2.97 -2.23 4.14
CA ALA A 120 3.17 -3.07 5.31
C ALA A 120 2.10 -2.78 6.37
N PHE A 121 1.26 -3.77 6.65
CA PHE A 121 0.30 -3.76 7.75
C PHE A 121 0.97 -4.22 9.04
N ASN A 122 0.66 -3.57 10.15
CA ASN A 122 0.96 -4.08 11.49
C ASN A 122 0.29 -5.45 11.68
N ARG A 123 -1.03 -5.53 11.44
CA ARG A 123 -1.77 -6.80 11.33
C ARG A 123 -2.98 -6.64 10.41
N CYS A 124 -2.91 -7.22 9.22
CA CYS A 124 -4.00 -7.10 8.24
C CYS A 124 -5.22 -7.92 8.69
N HIS A 125 -6.39 -7.28 8.66
CA HIS A 125 -7.67 -7.86 9.02
C HIS A 125 -8.57 -7.99 7.78
N HIS A 126 -9.58 -8.86 7.85
CA HIS A 126 -10.42 -9.18 6.69
C HIS A 126 -11.20 -8.00 6.11
N TRP A 127 -11.50 -6.98 6.92
CA TRP A 127 -12.10 -5.73 6.41
C TRP A 127 -11.17 -4.94 5.49
N ASN A 128 -9.86 -5.15 5.61
CA ASN A 128 -8.89 -4.52 4.74
C ASN A 128 -8.80 -5.23 3.37
N PHE A 129 -9.29 -6.47 3.25
CA PHE A 129 -9.05 -7.31 2.06
C PHE A 129 -9.64 -6.71 0.78
N VAL A 130 -10.84 -6.14 0.86
CA VAL A 130 -11.48 -5.48 -0.29
C VAL A 130 -10.64 -4.29 -0.77
N HIS A 131 -10.06 -3.51 0.15
CA HIS A 131 -9.19 -2.39 -0.20
C HIS A 131 -7.89 -2.90 -0.85
N VAL A 132 -7.26 -3.92 -0.28
CA VAL A 132 -6.05 -4.53 -0.86
C VAL A 132 -6.33 -5.07 -2.27
N ASP A 133 -7.45 -5.76 -2.48
CA ASP A 133 -7.85 -6.27 -3.80
C ASP A 133 -8.03 -5.13 -4.82
N GLN A 134 -8.62 -4.01 -4.40
CA GLN A 134 -8.76 -2.82 -5.24
C GLN A 134 -7.40 -2.21 -5.59
N TRP A 135 -6.49 -2.09 -4.61
CA TRP A 135 -5.15 -1.56 -4.82
C TRP A 135 -4.37 -2.43 -5.81
N LEU A 136 -4.34 -3.73 -5.57
CA LEU A 136 -3.65 -4.68 -6.45
C LEU A 136 -4.27 -4.68 -7.85
N SER A 137 -5.60 -4.64 -7.96
CA SER A 137 -6.27 -4.55 -9.26
C SER A 137 -5.90 -3.29 -10.02
N TYR A 138 -5.79 -2.15 -9.34
CA TYR A 138 -5.35 -0.90 -9.96
C TYR A 138 -3.89 -1.00 -10.41
N VAL A 139 -2.98 -1.37 -9.50
CA VAL A 139 -1.54 -1.45 -9.78
C VAL A 139 -1.23 -2.41 -10.92
N LEU A 140 -1.85 -3.59 -10.94
CA LEU A 140 -1.65 -4.58 -12.00
C LEU A 140 -2.21 -4.14 -13.36
N ARG A 141 -3.25 -3.28 -13.39
CA ARG A 141 -3.80 -2.75 -14.64
C ARG A 141 -2.96 -1.64 -15.24
N HIS A 142 -2.27 -0.87 -14.40
CA HIS A 142 -1.50 0.31 -14.81
C HIS A 142 0.01 0.07 -14.86
N GLY A 143 0.49 -1.09 -14.40
CA GLY A 143 1.87 -1.53 -14.62
C GLY A 143 2.08 -1.90 -16.09
N ASN A 144 3.06 -1.29 -16.75
CA ASN A 144 3.25 -1.36 -18.21
C ASN A 144 4.65 -1.81 -18.66
N GLN A 145 5.62 -1.94 -17.75
CA GLN A 145 6.95 -2.49 -18.09
C GLN A 145 7.48 -3.38 -16.96
N GLU A 146 7.82 -2.76 -15.85
CA GLU A 146 8.50 -3.38 -14.71
C GLU A 146 7.79 -2.94 -13.44
N LEU A 147 7.35 -3.94 -12.67
CA LEU A 147 6.62 -3.75 -11.44
C LEU A 147 7.25 -4.58 -10.31
N HIS A 148 7.64 -3.89 -9.25
CA HIS A 148 8.10 -4.48 -8.00
C HIS A 148 7.01 -4.35 -6.95
N LEU A 149 6.56 -5.47 -6.41
CA LEU A 149 5.55 -5.56 -5.38
C LEU A 149 6.18 -6.05 -4.08
N ASP A 150 5.97 -5.30 -2.99
CA ASP A 150 6.33 -5.74 -1.63
C ASP A 150 5.11 -5.60 -0.72
N LEU A 151 4.51 -6.75 -0.38
CA LEU A 151 3.21 -6.87 0.27
C LEU A 151 3.39 -7.56 1.63
N CYS A 152 3.43 -6.77 2.70
CA CYS A 152 3.56 -7.29 4.06
C CYS A 152 2.22 -7.17 4.80
N PHE A 153 1.64 -8.32 5.18
CA PHE A 153 0.33 -8.39 5.83
C PHE A 153 0.40 -8.42 7.36
N LYS A 154 1.59 -8.55 7.94
CA LYS A 154 1.82 -8.48 9.38
C LYS A 154 3.27 -8.06 9.65
N ILE A 155 3.45 -7.01 10.44
CA ILE A 155 4.76 -6.63 11.00
C ILE A 155 4.81 -7.24 12.40
N ALA A 156 5.25 -8.49 12.49
CA ALA A 156 5.42 -9.17 13.78
C ALA A 156 6.87 -9.04 14.27
N PRO A 157 7.12 -8.94 15.59
CA PRO A 157 8.37 -9.45 16.16
C PRO A 157 8.50 -10.94 15.82
N ILE A 158 9.74 -11.40 15.66
CA ILE A 158 10.09 -12.80 15.38
C ILE A 158 9.54 -13.75 16.47
N CYS A 159 9.25 -13.23 17.67
CA CYS A 159 8.72 -13.96 18.81
C CYS A 159 7.55 -13.18 19.44
N ASP A 160 6.35 -13.25 18.86
CA ASP A 160 5.15 -12.90 19.62
C ASP A 160 3.92 -13.61 19.06
N ASP A 161 3.87 -14.91 19.31
CA ASP A 161 2.63 -15.67 19.34
C ASP A 161 2.39 -16.26 20.73
N LYS A 162 2.77 -15.51 21.79
CA LYS A 162 2.10 -15.71 23.07
C LYS A 162 0.75 -15.02 22.99
N ALA A 163 -0.19 -15.69 22.33
CA ALA A 163 -1.54 -15.67 22.85
C ALA A 163 -1.41 -15.93 24.35
N VAL A 164 -2.02 -15.07 25.16
CA VAL A 164 -2.14 -15.26 26.60
C VAL A 164 -2.84 -16.60 26.79
N ASP A 165 -2.05 -17.65 26.93
CA ASP A 165 -2.48 -18.95 27.42
C ASP A 165 -2.60 -18.80 28.93
N SER A 166 -3.69 -18.17 29.37
CA SER A 166 -4.18 -18.37 30.73
C SER A 166 -4.90 -19.70 30.68
N GLY A 167 -4.12 -20.76 30.91
CA GLY A 167 -4.60 -22.12 30.74
C GLY A 167 -5.80 -22.44 31.64
N THR A 168 -6.61 -23.36 31.14
CA THR A 168 -6.98 -24.58 31.88
C THR A 168 -7.52 -25.61 30.90
N ASP A 169 -6.82 -26.74 30.94
CA ASP A 169 -7.32 -28.11 30.80
C ASP A 169 -7.55 -28.72 29.41
N ASN A 170 -7.15 -29.98 29.36
CA ASN A 170 -7.08 -30.86 28.21
C ASN A 170 -8.47 -31.26 27.74
N THR A 171 -8.78 -31.02 26.47
CA THR A 171 -9.62 -31.90 25.64
C THR A 171 -9.13 -31.85 24.20
N ASP A 172 -9.31 -32.94 23.45
CA ASP A 172 -8.96 -33.13 22.03
C ASP A 172 -9.78 -32.24 21.07
N ASP A 173 -9.98 -30.98 21.43
CA ASP A 173 -10.55 -29.96 20.59
C ASP A 173 -9.38 -29.25 19.89
N GLU A 174 -9.14 -29.56 18.60
CA GLU A 174 -8.34 -28.67 17.76
C GLU A 174 -8.97 -27.27 17.80
N ASP A 175 -8.42 -26.45 18.69
CA ASP A 175 -8.82 -25.13 19.14
C ASP A 175 -9.51 -24.32 18.03
N GLU A 176 -10.82 -24.06 18.18
CA GLU A 176 -11.63 -23.22 17.28
C GLU A 176 -10.98 -21.85 17.05
N SER A 177 -10.19 -21.34 18.01
CA SER A 177 -9.36 -20.14 17.86
C SER A 177 -8.32 -20.27 16.75
N SER A 178 -7.69 -21.45 16.63
CA SER A 178 -6.75 -21.77 15.55
C SER A 178 -7.44 -21.87 14.19
N LYS A 179 -8.69 -22.38 14.13
CA LYS A 179 -9.52 -22.39 12.90
C LYS A 179 -9.98 -20.99 12.51
N LEU A 180 -10.35 -20.15 13.48
CA LEU A 180 -10.67 -18.73 13.28
C LEU A 180 -9.45 -17.96 12.77
N ARG A 181 -8.26 -18.17 13.34
CA ARG A 181 -6.99 -17.62 12.84
C ARG A 181 -6.69 -18.07 11.41
N ARG A 182 -6.96 -19.34 11.06
CA ARG A 182 -6.84 -19.88 9.67
C ARG A 182 -7.83 -19.23 8.70
N ARG A 183 -9.00 -18.78 9.18
CA ARG A 183 -10.10 -18.24 8.35
C ARG A 183 -9.83 -16.83 7.81
N TRP A 184 -8.96 -16.06 8.47
CA TRP A 184 -8.73 -14.65 8.15
C TRP A 184 -7.31 -14.35 7.67
N VAL A 185 -6.69 -15.27 6.94
CA VAL A 185 -5.43 -15.01 6.22
C VAL A 185 -5.75 -14.48 4.83
N TYR A 186 -5.12 -13.37 4.43
CA TYR A 186 -5.33 -12.80 3.10
C TYR A 186 -4.85 -13.77 2.01
N VAL A 187 -5.69 -13.98 1.00
CA VAL A 187 -5.39 -14.84 -0.15
C VAL A 187 -5.01 -13.96 -1.33
N LEU A 188 -3.80 -14.14 -1.86
CA LEU A 188 -3.32 -13.32 -2.97
C LEU A 188 -4.17 -13.55 -4.25
N PRO A 189 -4.58 -12.48 -4.95
CA PRO A 189 -5.33 -12.58 -6.19
C PRO A 189 -4.57 -13.37 -7.27
N LYS A 190 -5.27 -14.30 -7.95
CA LYS A 190 -4.70 -15.11 -9.03
C LYS A 190 -4.06 -14.30 -10.15
N ARG A 191 -4.56 -13.07 -10.40
CA ARG A 191 -4.06 -12.15 -11.43
C ARG A 191 -2.59 -11.78 -11.22
N LEU A 192 -2.10 -11.79 -9.98
CA LEU A 192 -0.68 -11.57 -9.68
C LEU A 192 0.20 -12.62 -10.35
N PHE A 193 -0.22 -13.89 -10.33
CA PHE A 193 0.53 -15.04 -10.86
C PHE A 193 0.38 -15.24 -12.37
N THR A 194 -0.41 -14.39 -13.02
CA THR A 194 -0.55 -14.34 -14.48
C THR A 194 -0.04 -13.01 -15.06
N CYS A 195 0.41 -12.09 -14.19
CA CYS A 195 0.82 -10.77 -14.60
C CYS A 195 2.23 -10.83 -15.21
N ARG A 196 2.37 -10.31 -16.43
CA ARG A 196 3.66 -10.33 -17.14
C ARG A 196 4.60 -9.21 -16.70
N VAL A 197 4.09 -8.11 -16.14
CA VAL A 197 4.92 -6.95 -15.81
C VAL A 197 5.60 -7.04 -14.44
N VAL A 198 5.20 -7.98 -13.59
CA VAL A 198 5.80 -8.14 -12.24
C VAL A 198 7.16 -8.81 -12.37
N ARG A 199 8.21 -8.15 -11.86
CA ARG A 199 9.59 -8.66 -11.84
C ARG A 199 10.04 -9.11 -10.47
N THR A 200 9.62 -8.38 -9.44
CA THR A 200 9.89 -8.70 -8.05
C THR A 200 8.58 -8.84 -7.31
N LEU A 201 8.40 -9.96 -6.62
CA LEU A 201 7.28 -10.19 -5.73
C LEU A 201 7.83 -10.58 -4.36
N CYS A 202 7.68 -9.69 -3.38
CA CYS A 202 7.95 -9.96 -1.98
C CYS A 202 6.61 -10.01 -1.26
N VAL A 203 6.31 -11.13 -0.59
CA VAL A 203 5.04 -11.30 0.12
C VAL A 203 5.29 -11.92 1.49
N ALA A 204 4.69 -11.33 2.52
CA ALA A 204 4.84 -11.80 3.90
C ALA A 204 3.48 -12.00 4.58
N TYR A 205 3.32 -13.14 5.27
CA TYR A 205 2.11 -13.48 6.05
C TYR A 205 0.80 -13.55 5.23
N CYS A 206 0.85 -14.17 4.05
CA CYS A 206 -0.32 -14.37 3.19
C CYS A 206 -0.44 -15.82 2.71
N ARG A 207 -1.62 -16.17 2.17
CA ARG A 207 -1.89 -17.46 1.53
C ARG A 207 -1.79 -17.35 0.01
N LEU A 208 -1.06 -18.30 -0.58
CA LEU A 208 -0.93 -18.45 -2.03
C LEU A 208 -2.00 -19.42 -2.55
N LYS A 209 -2.98 -18.92 -3.31
CA LYS A 209 -3.94 -19.77 -4.04
C LYS A 209 -3.68 -19.68 -5.54
N LEU A 210 -2.81 -20.57 -6.01
CA LEU A 210 -2.33 -20.53 -7.38
C LEU A 210 -3.39 -21.03 -8.38
N PRO A 211 -3.50 -20.42 -9.57
CA PRO A 211 -4.25 -20.99 -10.69
C PRO A 211 -3.61 -22.28 -11.22
N ALA A 212 -4.34 -23.05 -12.04
CA ALA A 212 -3.87 -24.32 -12.61
C ALA A 212 -2.65 -24.16 -13.53
N ALA A 213 -2.51 -23.01 -14.18
CA ALA A 213 -1.32 -22.61 -14.93
C ALA A 213 -0.77 -21.32 -14.30
N VAL A 214 0.43 -21.42 -13.73
CA VAL A 214 1.21 -20.25 -13.31
C VAL A 214 2.11 -19.88 -14.47
N ASN A 215 2.00 -18.65 -14.96
CA ASN A 215 2.81 -18.18 -16.08
C ASN A 215 3.36 -16.81 -15.74
N LEU A 216 4.61 -16.82 -15.32
CA LEU A 216 5.34 -15.68 -14.84
C LEU A 216 6.65 -15.53 -15.63
N PRO A 217 6.56 -15.06 -16.89
CA PRO A 217 7.68 -15.14 -17.84
C PRO A 217 8.79 -14.11 -17.59
N LEU A 218 8.62 -13.21 -16.61
CA LEU A 218 9.51 -12.08 -16.34
C LEU A 218 9.93 -11.96 -14.86
N HIS A 219 9.61 -12.94 -14.00
CA HIS A 219 10.01 -12.87 -12.59
C HIS A 219 11.49 -13.21 -12.41
N GLU A 220 12.23 -12.26 -11.85
CA GLU A 220 13.63 -12.42 -11.46
C GLU A 220 13.76 -12.77 -9.98
N THR A 221 12.95 -12.17 -9.11
CA THR A 221 13.05 -12.37 -7.66
C THR A 221 11.68 -12.62 -7.03
N LEU A 222 11.58 -13.70 -6.25
CA LEU A 222 10.43 -14.03 -5.43
C LEU A 222 10.86 -14.28 -3.99
N SER A 223 10.32 -13.50 -3.06
CA SER A 223 10.51 -13.73 -1.62
C SER A 223 9.16 -14.01 -0.96
N ILE A 224 9.09 -15.11 -0.23
CA ILE A 224 7.92 -15.50 0.53
C ILE A 224 8.34 -15.72 1.98
N THR A 225 7.87 -14.84 2.87
CA THR A 225 8.11 -14.93 4.32
C THR A 225 6.84 -15.40 5.02
N ALA A 226 6.99 -16.38 5.92
CA ALA A 226 5.90 -17.02 6.67
C ALA A 226 4.75 -17.56 5.77
N PRO A 227 5.03 -18.40 4.76
CA PRO A 227 3.95 -18.99 3.96
C PRO A 227 3.02 -19.82 4.83
N HIS A 228 1.71 -19.61 4.70
CA HIS A 228 0.73 -20.51 5.31
C HIS A 228 0.86 -21.91 4.67
N SER A 229 1.26 -22.89 5.48
CA SER A 229 1.52 -24.27 5.05
C SER A 229 0.26 -24.93 4.47
N ASP A 230 0.22 -25.10 3.14
CA ASP A 230 -0.67 -26.07 2.44
C ASP A 230 0.12 -27.34 2.10
N GLY A 231 0.91 -27.82 3.07
CA GLY A 231 1.76 -29.01 2.88
C GLY A 231 2.76 -28.88 1.72
N GLY A 232 3.25 -27.67 1.44
CA GLY A 232 4.25 -27.42 0.38
C GLY A 232 3.73 -27.43 -1.07
N ARG A 233 2.47 -27.84 -1.33
CA ARG A 233 1.93 -27.95 -2.70
C ARG A 233 1.89 -26.63 -3.46
N SER A 234 1.54 -25.54 -2.79
CA SER A 234 1.56 -24.20 -3.41
C SER A 234 2.98 -23.78 -3.78
N ILE A 235 3.98 -24.08 -2.95
CA ILE A 235 5.38 -23.72 -3.24
C ILE A 235 5.89 -24.52 -4.44
N GLN A 236 5.65 -25.83 -4.49
CA GLN A 236 6.04 -26.69 -5.61
C GLN A 236 5.43 -26.21 -6.94
N ARG A 237 4.13 -25.90 -6.94
CA ARG A 237 3.44 -25.37 -8.13
C ARG A 237 3.99 -24.03 -8.58
N LEU A 238 4.35 -23.17 -7.62
CA LEU A 238 4.92 -21.87 -7.93
C LEU A 238 6.32 -22.01 -8.54
N ILE A 239 7.16 -22.90 -8.02
CA ILE A 239 8.50 -23.19 -8.60
C ILE A 239 8.34 -23.72 -10.02
N SER A 240 7.40 -24.63 -10.26
CA SER A 240 7.14 -25.18 -11.60
C SER A 240 6.60 -24.15 -12.62
N GLY A 241 6.05 -23.03 -12.14
CA GLY A 241 5.45 -21.98 -12.96
C GLY A 241 6.34 -20.78 -13.27
N CYS A 242 7.55 -20.74 -12.73
CA CYS A 242 8.48 -19.62 -12.85
C CYS A 242 9.77 -20.05 -13.58
N PRO A 243 9.76 -20.21 -14.92
CA PRO A 243 10.91 -20.74 -15.67
C PRO A 243 12.13 -19.80 -15.72
N ARG A 244 11.99 -18.54 -15.29
CA ARG A 244 13.05 -17.52 -15.29
C ARG A 244 13.47 -17.04 -13.90
N LEU A 245 13.04 -17.73 -12.85
CA LEU A 245 13.31 -17.31 -11.47
C LEU A 245 14.83 -17.34 -11.20
N VAL A 246 15.40 -16.19 -10.86
CA VAL A 246 16.83 -16.07 -10.52
C VAL A 246 17.03 -16.25 -9.02
N ASN A 247 16.19 -15.59 -8.23
CA ASN A 247 16.27 -15.60 -6.76
C ASN A 247 14.95 -16.06 -6.15
N LEU A 248 15.01 -17.11 -5.33
CA LEU A 248 13.91 -17.58 -4.50
C LEU A 248 14.33 -17.55 -3.03
N THR A 249 13.62 -16.77 -2.23
CA THR A 249 13.78 -16.75 -0.77
C THR A 249 12.52 -17.29 -0.12
N LEU A 250 12.66 -18.37 0.66
CA LEU A 250 11.59 -18.94 1.46
C LEU A 250 11.99 -18.85 2.93
N GLU A 251 11.40 -17.91 3.66
CA GLU A 251 11.63 -17.75 5.09
C GLU A 251 10.46 -18.35 5.86
N ALA A 252 10.67 -19.47 6.52
CA ALA A 252 9.73 -19.97 7.52
C ALA A 252 9.97 -19.23 8.84
N VAL A 253 8.91 -18.68 9.44
CA VAL A 253 8.98 -18.22 10.83
C VAL A 253 8.85 -19.47 11.68
N HIS A 254 9.95 -19.89 12.30
CA HIS A 254 10.01 -21.06 13.18
C HIS A 254 8.88 -20.98 14.21
N ARG A 255 8.09 -22.06 14.30
CA ARG A 255 7.08 -22.30 15.33
C ARG A 255 7.76 -22.84 16.59
#